data_AF-A0A353EW48-F1
#
_entry.id   AF-A0A353EW48-F1
#
_cell.length_a   1.000
_cell.length_b   1.000
_cell.length_c   1.000
_cell.angle_alpha   90.00
_cell.angle_beta   90.00
_cell.angle_gamma   90.00
#
_symmetry.space_group_name_H-M   'P 1'
#
loop_
_entity.id
_entity.type
_entity.pdbx_description
1 polymer ?
#
loop_
_entity_poly.entity_id
_entity_poly.type
_entity_poly.pdbx_seq_one_letter_code
_entity_poly.pdbx_strand_id
1 'polypeptide(L)'
;MKLTPYRVECAKLKKMLRVAVLADIHADFDKPMLPLLREAAPDLILIPGDLTERREILSGGSASLRFLAACRELAPVVYASGNHEVG
;
A
#
# COMPACT_ATOMS: atom_id res chain seq x y z
N MET A 1 -8.89 10.52 -2.80
CA MET A 1 -8.58 9.50 -1.77
C MET A 1 -8.60 10.17 -0.40
N LYS A 2 -9.00 9.48 0.67
CA LYS A 2 -9.01 10.03 2.05
C LYS A 2 -8.45 9.02 3.04
N LEU A 3 -7.78 9.48 4.08
CA LEU A 3 -7.39 8.63 5.21
C LEU A 3 -8.66 8.26 6.00
N THR A 4 -8.88 6.96 6.22
CA THR A 4 -10.01 6.47 7.02
C THR A 4 -9.48 5.65 8.19
N PRO A 5 -9.47 6.20 9.42
CA PRO A 5 -8.92 5.51 10.56
C PRO A 5 -9.90 4.47 11.10
N TYR A 6 -9.38 3.29 11.44
CA TYR A 6 -10.10 2.26 12.17
C TYR A 6 -9.29 1.89 13.41
N ARG A 7 -10.00 1.47 14.47
CA ARG A 7 -9.38 0.92 15.67
C ARG A 7 -9.86 -0.51 15.85
N VAL A 8 -8.92 -1.43 15.90
CA VAL A 8 -9.17 -2.85 16.13
C VAL A 8 -8.43 -3.25 17.39
N GLU A 9 -9.12 -3.91 18.32
CA GLU A 9 -8.50 -4.42 19.53
C GLU A 9 -7.92 -5.82 19.28
N CYS A 10 -6.70 -6.04 19.77
CA CYS A 10 -6.02 -7.32 19.65
C CYS A 10 -5.31 -7.64 20.95
N ALA A 11 -5.84 -8.62 21.70
CA ALA A 11 -5.29 -9.03 23.00
C ALA A 11 -3.83 -9.54 22.93
N LYS A 12 -3.36 -9.95 21.74
CA LYS A 12 -1.99 -10.45 21.53
C LYS A 12 -0.97 -9.33 21.34
N LEU A 13 -1.39 -8.11 21.00
CA LEU A 13 -0.51 -6.97 20.79
C LEU A 13 -0.33 -6.19 22.09
N LYS A 14 0.92 -6.12 22.57
CA LYS A 14 1.28 -5.41 23.81
C LYS A 14 1.54 -3.91 23.62
N LYS A 15 1.66 -3.47 22.36
CA LYS A 15 1.87 -2.08 21.96
C LYS A 15 0.93 -1.76 20.81
N MET A 16 0.55 -0.49 20.70
CA MET A 16 -0.20 0.00 19.55
C MET A 16 0.63 -0.22 18.27
N LEU A 17 0.00 -0.81 17.27
CA LEU A 17 0.56 -1.00 15.93
C LEU A 17 -0.31 -0.25 14.94
N ARG A 18 0.27 0.69 14.20
CA ARG A 18 -0.41 1.44 13.14
C ARG A 18 -0.14 0.76 11.82
N VAL A 19 -1.20 0.20 11.24
CA VAL A 19 -1.13 -0.49 9.95
C VAL A 19 -1.85 0.36 8.92
N ALA A 20 -1.14 0.78 7.87
CA ALA A 20 -1.76 1.38 6.70
C ALA A 20 -2.14 0.27 5.71
N VAL A 21 -3.35 0.36 5.14
CA VAL A 21 -3.83 -0.56 4.11
C VAL A 21 -4.11 0.25 2.84
N LEU A 22 -3.49 -0.17 1.74
CA LEU A 22 -3.68 0.42 0.40
C LEU A 22 -4.14 -0.71 -0.52
N ALA A 23 -5.35 -0.60 -1.07
CA ALA A 23 -5.91 -1.63 -1.94
C ALA A 23 -6.50 -0.98 -3.19
N ASP A 24 -6.61 -1.75 -4.27
CA ASP A 24 -7.33 -1.36 -5.48
C ASP A 24 -6.81 -0.05 -6.10
N ILE A 25 -5.48 0.13 -6.10
CA ILE A 25 -4.83 1.33 -6.64
C ILE A 25 -4.83 1.33 -8.18
N HIS A 26 -4.76 0.15 -8.82
CA HIS A 26 -4.86 0.00 -10.27
C HIS A 26 -3.90 0.91 -11.06
N ALA A 27 -2.65 1.02 -10.61
CA ALA A 27 -1.60 1.89 -11.16
C ALA A 27 -1.91 3.40 -11.16
N ASP A 28 -2.93 3.85 -10.41
CA ASP A 28 -3.26 5.27 -10.23
C ASP A 28 -2.43 5.89 -9.10
N PHE A 29 -1.17 6.18 -9.41
CA PHE A 29 -0.19 6.73 -8.47
C PHE A 29 -0.24 8.26 -8.30
N ASP A 30 -1.09 8.96 -9.06
CA ASP A 30 -1.27 10.41 -8.96
C ASP A 30 -2.09 10.82 -7.73
N LYS A 31 -2.78 9.86 -7.13
CA LYS A 31 -3.47 10.05 -5.84
C LYS A 31 -2.46 10.38 -4.74
N PRO A 32 -2.85 11.20 -3.74
CA PRO A 32 -1.95 11.66 -2.67
C PRO A 32 -1.65 10.57 -1.60
N MET A 33 -1.33 9.35 -2.03
CA MET A 33 -1.03 8.21 -1.14
C MET A 33 0.20 8.45 -0.27
N LEU A 34 1.33 8.85 -0.86
CA LEU A 34 2.58 9.04 -0.12
C LEU A 34 2.50 10.14 0.95
N PRO A 35 1.90 11.33 0.67
CA PRO A 35 1.63 12.31 1.72
C PRO A 35 0.76 11.76 2.85
N LEU A 36 -0.34 11.06 2.54
CA LEU A 36 -1.24 10.51 3.54
C LEU A 36 -0.57 9.40 4.38
N LEU A 37 0.26 8.57 3.78
CA LEU A 37 1.07 7.57 4.50
C LEU A 37 2.08 8.25 5.43
N ARG A 38 2.74 9.31 4.96
CA ARG A 38 3.69 10.07 5.79
C ARG A 38 3.02 10.73 6.99
N GLU A 39 1.82 11.30 6.79
CA GLU A 39 1.01 11.87 7.86
C GLU A 39 0.55 10.81 8.87
N ALA A 40 0.10 9.64 8.40
CA ALA A 40 -0.34 8.55 9.27
C ALA A 40 0.81 7.90 10.05
N ALA A 41 2.05 8.03 9.56
CA ALA A 41 3.27 7.47 10.12
C ALA A 41 3.11 5.98 10.51
N PRO A 42 2.76 5.09 9.57
CA PRO A 42 2.49 3.69 9.86
C PRO A 42 3.75 2.94 10.32
N ASP A 43 3.54 1.90 11.12
CA ASP A 43 4.57 0.93 11.50
C ASP A 43 4.68 -0.20 10.47
N LEU A 44 3.63 -0.39 9.65
CA LEU A 44 3.52 -1.41 8.60
C LEU A 44 2.58 -0.92 7.49
N ILE A 45 2.93 -1.18 6.24
CA ILE A 45 2.07 -0.93 5.07
C ILE A 45 1.68 -2.29 4.46
N LEU A 46 0.38 -2.51 4.29
CA LEU A 46 -0.18 -3.69 3.66
C LEU A 46 -0.83 -3.31 2.33
N ILE A 47 -0.50 -4.06 1.28
CA ILE A 47 -1.06 -3.92 -0.06
C ILE A 47 -1.65 -5.28 -0.45
N PRO A 48 -2.95 -5.53 -0.23
CA PRO A 48 -3.55 -6.86 -0.35
C PRO A 48 -3.90 -7.27 -1.80
N GLY A 49 -3.50 -6.49 -2.81
CA GLY A 49 -3.75 -6.79 -4.21
C GLY A 49 -4.10 -5.54 -5.02
N ASP A 50 -4.14 -5.70 -6.34
CA ASP A 50 -4.57 -4.70 -7.32
C ASP A 50 -3.86 -3.35 -7.14
N LEU A 51 -2.56 -3.42 -6.88
CA LEU A 51 -1.70 -2.24 -6.84
C LEU A 51 -1.52 -1.69 -8.25
N THR A 52 -1.36 -2.61 -9.20
CA THR A 52 -1.06 -2.33 -10.60
C THR A 52 -2.09 -3.00 -11.49
N GLU A 53 -1.86 -2.93 -12.80
CA GLU A 53 -2.61 -3.64 -13.80
C GLU A 53 -1.65 -4.33 -14.77
N ARG A 54 -2.13 -5.40 -15.39
CA ARG A 54 -1.38 -6.17 -16.40
C ARG A 54 -0.68 -5.29 -17.43
N ARG A 55 -1.33 -4.23 -17.91
CA ARG A 55 -0.76 -3.29 -18.88
C ARG A 55 0.52 -2.64 -18.36
N GLU A 56 0.53 -2.18 -17.12
CA GLU A 56 1.68 -1.53 -16.50
C GLU A 56 2.81 -2.54 -16.26
N ILE A 57 2.48 -3.76 -15.81
CA ILE A 57 3.44 -4.88 -15.68
C ILE A 57 4.10 -5.19 -17.02
N LEU A 58 3.32 -5.36 -18.08
CA LEU A 58 3.83 -5.67 -19.43
C LEU A 58 4.69 -4.52 -19.99
N SER A 59 4.48 -3.29 -19.52
CA SER A 59 5.32 -2.13 -19.85
C SER A 59 6.57 -1.98 -18.96
N GLY A 60 6.87 -2.99 -18.13
CA GLY A 60 8.07 -3.05 -17.29
C GLY A 60 7.86 -2.67 -15.82
N GLY A 61 6.63 -2.39 -15.38
CA GLY A 61 6.31 -2.26 -13.95
C GLY A 61 6.92 -1.03 -13.25
N SER A 62 7.44 -0.06 -14.01
CA SER A 62 8.31 0.97 -13.44
C SER A 62 7.59 1.91 -12.47
N ALA A 63 6.31 2.19 -12.68
CA ALA A 63 5.55 3.08 -11.81
C ALA A 63 5.25 2.40 -10.48
N SER A 64 4.82 1.14 -10.54
CA SER A 64 4.54 0.30 -9.37
C SER A 64 5.78 0.07 -8.53
N LEU A 65 6.92 -0.21 -9.16
CA LEU A 65 8.20 -0.38 -8.46
C LEU A 65 8.66 0.92 -7.79
N ARG A 66 8.54 2.08 -8.46
CA ARG A 66 8.86 3.38 -7.85
C ARG A 66 7.96 3.67 -6.66
N PHE A 67 6.66 3.36 -6.76
CA PHE A 67 5.72 3.55 -5.67
C PHE A 67 6.04 2.65 -4.47
N LEU A 68 6.31 1.37 -4.70
CA LEU A 68 6.72 0.41 -3.65
C LEU A 68 8.01 0.84 -2.97
N ALA A 69 9.00 1.32 -3.75
CA ALA A 69 10.24 1.87 -3.20
C ALA A 69 9.96 3.08 -2.30
N ALA A 70 9.13 4.02 -2.75
CA ALA A 70 8.76 5.19 -1.95
C ALA A 70 7.98 4.82 -0.67
N CYS A 71 7.12 3.79 -0.72
CA CYS A 71 6.44 3.27 0.47
C CYS A 71 7.42 2.63 1.46
N ARG A 72 8.44 1.91 0.94
CA ARG A 72 9.45 1.23 1.76
C ARG A 72 10.29 2.19 2.60
N GLU A 73 10.49 3.42 2.12
CA GLU A 73 11.14 4.49 2.88
C GLU A 73 10.32 4.97 4.09
N LEU A 74 9.01 4.71 4.12
CA LEU A 74 8.12 5.10 5.22
C LEU A 74 8.00 3.99 6.27
N ALA A 75 7.82 2.74 5.83
CA ALA A 75 7.65 1.58 6.70
C ALA A 75 7.91 0.27 5.93
N PRO A 76 8.09 -0.88 6.61
CA PRO A 76 7.99 -2.19 5.96
C PRO A 76 6.71 -2.33 5.14
N VAL A 77 6.83 -2.88 3.93
CA VAL A 77 5.73 -3.09 3.00
C VAL A 77 5.54 -4.59 2.78
N VAL A 78 4.31 -5.06 2.96
CA VAL A 78 3.90 -6.42 2.59
C VAL A 78 2.91 -6.31 1.43
N TYR A 79 3.26 -6.95 0.33
CA TYR A 79 2.52 -6.91 -0.92
C TYR A 79 2.04 -8.30 -1.29
N ALA A 80 0.79 -8.39 -1.71
CA ALA A 80 0.18 -9.57 -2.31
C ALA A 80 -0.30 -9.24 -3.74
N SER A 81 -0.27 -10.24 -4.63
CA SER A 81 -0.85 -10.12 -5.96
C SER A 81 -2.37 -10.24 -5.90
N GLY A 82 -3.07 -9.31 -6.55
CA GLY A 82 -4.51 -9.40 -6.81
C GLY A 82 -4.77 -9.99 -8.20
N ASN A 83 -6.04 -9.94 -8.63
CA ASN A 83 -6.44 -10.49 -9.92
C ASN A 83 -5.98 -9.63 -11.11
N HIS A 84 -5.69 -8.34 -10.90
CA HIS A 84 -5.18 -7.46 -11.95
C HIS A 84 -3.69 -7.69 -12.25
N GLU A 85 -2.98 -8.43 -11.39
CA GLU A 85 -1.56 -8.75 -11.53
C GLU A 85 -1.25 -10.09 -12.20
N VAL A 86 -2.15 -11.08 -12.12
CA VAL A 86 -1.89 -12.49 -12.53
C VAL A 86 -2.62 -12.92 -13.80
N GLY A 87 -3.30 -11.99 -14.48
CA GLY A 87 -4.09 -12.24 -15.69
C GLY A 87 -3.32 -12.42 -17.00
#